data_AF-A0A956FY82-F1
#
_entry.id   AF-A0A956FY82-F1
#
_cell.length_a   1.000
_cell.length_b   1.000
_cell.length_c   1.000
_cell.angle_alpha   90.00
_cell.angle_beta   90.00
_cell.angle_gamma   90.00
#
_symmetry.space_group_name_H-M   'P 1'
#
loop_
_entity.id
_entity.type
_entity.pdbx_description
1 polymer ?
#
loop_
_entity_poly.entity_id
_entity_poly.type
_entity_poly.pdbx_seq_one_letter_code
_entity_poly.pdbx_strand_id
1 'polypeptide(L)'
;MRTPLRLFAAATVSLSACTGSLSLTTTTATATATDPTSTTGDGTSGGSETDGESDTETGSTTATGEPPFDCACVTPSVIEGDLTITADTALSDPCIVEVTGHLKITGVTEPAALEPLRYLRRAQSVSIRDNPGLVDLSVLSCLEETISLTIAHNPALVDGSAATRLSSLYTLSLWDLPLAELPPFAPELAGIGSISLSELPEVSDVDALATWQRKQSEYTTVWISKLPKLTSVAALAGPLGPPDPDVKLRIWLQELPALASLEGIEAQRAGDLSLVDLPKITTLAPLAGVTKLNTLELRKMPGLTSLGGLGALETAGWLQLGGCAEGDGLSGLSDLSGLDALTSVHTLEVFGNPQLAALSGAPALTNVARADIVDNPELDAETLAPFAAKVYPAAPCVGAQAGCGCLTAAPGAPGWA
;
A
#
# COMPACT_ATOMS: atom_id res chain seq x y z
N MET A 1 27.65 -23.48 -25.12
CA MET A 1 27.82 -23.92 -23.72
C MET A 1 27.07 -22.95 -22.84
N ARG A 2 25.93 -23.39 -22.29
CA ARG A 2 25.03 -22.60 -21.44
C ARG A 2 25.43 -22.80 -19.98
N THR A 3 25.55 -21.72 -19.24
CA THR A 3 25.74 -21.70 -17.78
C THR A 3 24.38 -21.34 -17.15
N PRO A 4 23.92 -22.02 -16.08
CA PRO A 4 22.54 -21.90 -15.61
C PRO A 4 22.30 -20.67 -14.72
N LEU A 5 21.09 -20.12 -14.86
CA LEU A 5 20.48 -19.14 -13.95
C LEU A 5 20.39 -19.71 -12.53
N ARG A 6 20.84 -18.95 -11.54
CA ARG A 6 20.61 -19.24 -10.11
C ARG A 6 19.22 -18.75 -9.71
N LEU A 7 18.38 -19.67 -9.23
CA LEU A 7 17.15 -19.43 -8.47
C LEU A 7 17.50 -18.61 -7.21
N PHE A 8 16.89 -17.44 -7.02
CA PHE A 8 16.78 -16.82 -5.71
C PHE A 8 15.57 -17.42 -4.99
N ALA A 9 15.82 -17.92 -3.79
CA ALA A 9 14.84 -18.58 -2.95
C ALA A 9 13.74 -17.60 -2.52
N ALA A 10 12.50 -18.04 -2.62
CA ALA A 10 11.34 -17.39 -2.02
C ALA A 10 11.56 -17.29 -0.50
N ALA A 11 11.40 -16.09 0.05
CA ALA A 11 11.29 -15.91 1.49
C ALA A 11 9.99 -16.59 1.95
N THR A 12 10.13 -17.69 2.68
CA THR A 12 9.03 -18.34 3.39
C THR A 12 8.53 -17.41 4.49
N VAL A 13 7.35 -16.82 4.29
CA VAL A 13 6.59 -16.18 5.37
C VAL A 13 6.07 -17.29 6.27
N SER A 14 6.69 -17.44 7.43
CA SER A 14 6.23 -18.37 8.46
C SER A 14 5.03 -17.74 9.18
N LEU A 15 3.82 -18.20 8.88
CA LEU A 15 2.65 -17.90 9.70
C LEU A 15 2.81 -18.59 11.06
N SER A 16 3.12 -17.81 12.10
CA SER A 16 2.97 -18.25 13.48
C SER A 16 1.56 -17.89 13.95
N ALA A 17 0.79 -18.90 14.34
CA ALA A 17 -0.59 -18.77 14.82
C ALA A 17 -0.62 -18.11 16.21
N CYS A 18 -1.24 -16.92 16.30
CA CYS A 18 -1.66 -16.35 17.57
C CYS A 18 -3.04 -16.92 17.95
N THR A 19 -3.06 -17.83 18.92
CA THR A 19 -4.28 -18.28 19.59
C THR A 19 -4.58 -17.32 20.75
N GLY A 20 -5.50 -16.39 20.53
CA GLY A 20 -5.98 -15.44 21.54
C GLY A 20 -7.49 -15.56 21.72
N SER A 21 -7.90 -16.16 22.84
CA SER A 21 -9.29 -16.35 23.26
C SER A 21 -10.01 -15.01 23.46
N LEU A 22 -10.99 -14.70 22.60
CA LEU A 22 -11.94 -13.60 22.78
C LEU A 22 -12.92 -13.90 23.92
N SER A 23 -12.81 -13.15 25.02
CA SER A 23 -13.88 -13.06 26.03
C SER A 23 -14.72 -11.82 25.75
N LEU A 24 -15.98 -12.03 25.38
CA LEU A 24 -16.99 -11.00 25.16
C LEU A 24 -17.49 -10.46 26.51
N THR A 25 -17.25 -9.19 26.80
CA THR A 25 -18.01 -8.43 27.80
C THR A 25 -18.91 -7.42 27.11
N THR A 26 -20.21 -7.67 27.21
CA THR A 26 -21.29 -6.79 26.76
C THR A 26 -21.44 -5.60 27.71
N THR A 27 -21.34 -4.38 27.19
CA THR A 27 -21.76 -3.17 27.90
C THR A 27 -22.83 -2.46 27.10
N THR A 28 -24.05 -2.48 27.63
CA THR A 28 -25.23 -1.77 27.14
C THR A 28 -25.10 -0.26 27.38
N ALA A 29 -25.21 0.56 26.33
CA ALA A 29 -25.37 2.00 26.44
C ALA A 29 -26.76 2.41 25.92
N THR A 30 -27.60 2.86 26.85
CA THR A 30 -28.91 3.48 26.64
C THR A 30 -28.78 4.87 26.04
N ALA A 31 -29.46 5.12 24.93
CA ALA A 31 -29.65 6.44 24.33
C ALA A 31 -30.89 7.12 24.92
N THR A 32 -30.76 8.39 25.31
CA THR A 32 -31.89 9.29 25.58
C THR A 32 -31.82 10.46 24.61
N ALA A 33 -32.86 10.59 23.79
CA ALA A 33 -33.10 11.67 22.87
C ALA A 33 -33.73 12.88 23.59
N THR A 34 -33.39 14.09 23.14
CA THR A 34 -34.17 15.30 23.39
C THR A 34 -34.29 16.10 22.09
N ASP A 35 -35.54 16.33 21.70
CA ASP A 35 -36.02 17.06 20.52
C ASP A 35 -35.92 18.59 20.73
N PRO A 36 -35.89 19.42 19.67
CA PRO A 36 -35.65 20.86 19.74
C PRO A 36 -36.94 21.68 19.75
N THR A 37 -36.88 22.90 20.28
CA THR A 37 -37.91 23.93 20.07
C THR A 37 -37.33 25.18 19.44
N SER A 38 -38.05 25.65 18.44
CA SER A 38 -37.85 26.82 17.59
C SER A 38 -38.09 28.14 18.32
N THR A 39 -37.44 29.20 17.82
CA THR A 39 -38.04 30.55 17.79
C THR A 39 -37.53 31.33 16.58
N THR A 40 -38.49 31.85 15.86
CA THR A 40 -38.45 32.74 14.69
C THR A 40 -38.03 34.17 15.04
N GLY A 41 -37.39 34.86 14.09
CA GLY A 41 -37.19 36.32 14.11
C GLY A 41 -36.68 36.80 12.76
N ASP A 42 -37.60 37.28 11.93
CA ASP A 42 -37.39 37.88 10.60
C ASP A 42 -37.02 39.37 10.74
N GLY A 43 -36.29 39.92 9.76
CA GLY A 43 -35.86 41.33 9.78
C GLY A 43 -34.96 41.70 8.60
N THR A 44 -35.58 42.12 7.51
CA THR A 44 -34.98 42.51 6.22
C THR A 44 -34.31 43.90 6.23
N SER A 45 -33.35 44.05 5.29
CA SER A 45 -33.07 45.23 4.44
C SER A 45 -31.80 46.06 4.69
N GLY A 46 -30.96 46.14 3.65
CA GLY A 46 -30.70 47.40 2.94
C GLY A 46 -29.39 48.15 3.22
N GLY A 47 -28.46 48.08 2.26
CA GLY A 47 -27.91 49.30 1.63
C GLY A 47 -26.56 49.87 2.08
N SER A 48 -25.61 49.80 1.14
CA SER A 48 -24.60 50.82 0.74
C SER A 48 -23.48 51.28 1.68
N GLU A 49 -22.26 50.99 1.19
CA GLU A 49 -21.08 51.85 1.02
C GLU A 49 -20.81 52.99 2.02
N THR A 50 -19.61 52.99 2.59
CA THR A 50 -18.73 54.17 2.63
C THR A 50 -17.29 53.79 2.96
N ASP A 51 -16.39 54.52 2.33
CA ASP A 51 -14.93 54.47 2.41
C ASP A 51 -14.37 54.71 3.83
N GLY A 52 -13.19 54.16 4.08
CA GLY A 52 -12.45 54.38 5.32
C GLY A 52 -11.00 53.90 5.21
N GLU A 53 -10.20 54.64 4.47
CA GLU A 53 -8.73 54.59 4.50
C GLU A 53 -8.24 54.85 5.94
N SER A 54 -7.39 53.96 6.46
CA SER A 54 -6.64 54.20 7.69
C SER A 54 -5.39 53.33 7.68
N ASP A 55 -4.30 53.95 7.26
CA ASP A 55 -2.92 53.49 7.42
C ASP A 55 -2.67 53.03 8.87
N THR A 56 -2.32 51.76 9.03
CA THR A 56 -1.55 51.32 10.18
C THR A 56 -0.40 50.46 9.69
N GLU A 57 0.75 51.14 9.62
CA GLU A 57 2.08 50.59 9.44
C GLU A 57 2.37 49.62 10.60
N THR A 58 2.21 48.32 10.35
CA THR A 58 2.77 47.27 11.20
C THR A 58 3.68 46.41 10.36
N GLY A 59 4.96 46.40 10.75
CA GLY A 59 6.06 45.79 10.03
C GLY A 59 5.77 44.38 9.54
N SER A 60 5.86 44.21 8.22
CA SER A 60 6.06 42.93 7.58
C SER A 60 7.43 42.39 7.99
N THR A 61 7.46 41.61 9.07
CA THR A 61 8.51 40.61 9.24
C THR A 61 8.14 39.47 8.30
N THR A 62 8.70 39.50 7.10
CA THR A 62 8.90 38.30 6.28
C THR A 62 9.67 37.30 7.14
N ALA A 63 8.94 36.41 7.80
CA ALA A 63 9.49 35.18 8.33
C ALA A 63 9.82 34.31 7.13
N THR A 64 11.00 34.52 6.54
CA THR A 64 11.70 33.43 5.87
C THR A 64 11.98 32.40 6.96
N GLY A 65 11.09 31.42 7.09
CA GLY A 65 11.23 30.33 8.04
C GLY A 65 12.48 29.52 7.72
N GLU A 66 13.60 29.92 8.31
CA GLU A 66 14.73 29.03 8.51
C GLU A 66 14.22 27.80 9.27
N PRO A 67 14.51 26.56 8.84
CA PRO A 67 14.00 25.37 9.53
C PRO A 67 14.41 25.43 11.01
N PRO A 68 13.56 24.97 11.95
CA PRO A 68 13.77 25.13 13.40
C PRO A 68 15.03 24.44 13.96
N PHE A 69 15.79 23.73 13.12
CA PHE A 69 16.97 22.97 13.49
C PHE A 69 18.20 23.49 12.75
N ASP A 70 19.16 24.00 13.53
CA ASP A 70 20.50 24.33 13.09
C ASP A 70 21.30 23.03 12.85
N CYS A 71 21.56 22.73 11.58
CA CYS A 71 22.36 21.59 11.16
C CYS A 71 23.86 21.91 11.08
N ALA A 72 24.29 23.10 11.53
CA ALA A 72 25.69 23.48 11.57
C ALA A 72 26.42 22.73 12.67
N CYS A 73 27.53 22.12 12.28
CA CYS A 73 28.40 21.38 13.16
C CYS A 73 29.79 22.03 13.21
N VAL A 74 30.29 22.30 14.43
CA VAL A 74 31.61 22.93 14.60
C VAL A 74 32.75 21.96 14.27
N THR A 75 32.60 20.69 14.65
CA THR A 75 33.59 19.63 14.43
C THR A 75 32.94 18.39 13.83
N PRO A 76 32.67 18.37 12.51
CA PRO A 76 31.98 17.26 11.87
C PRO A 76 32.81 15.98 11.93
N SER A 77 32.17 14.89 12.32
CA SER A 77 32.77 13.56 12.35
C SER A 77 32.03 12.62 11.38
N VAL A 78 32.80 11.70 10.79
CA VAL A 78 32.31 10.65 9.91
C VAL A 78 32.61 9.31 10.56
N ILE A 79 31.60 8.46 10.67
CA ILE A 79 31.74 7.08 11.11
C ILE A 79 31.90 6.20 9.87
N GLU A 80 33.07 5.58 9.76
CA GLU A 80 33.34 4.64 8.68
C GLU A 80 32.69 3.29 8.97
N GLY A 81 31.86 2.80 8.04
CA GLY A 81 31.14 1.55 8.16
C GLY A 81 29.84 1.67 8.94
N ASP A 82 29.44 0.56 9.56
CA ASP A 82 28.14 0.43 10.22
C ASP A 82 28.17 0.99 11.65
N LEU A 83 27.04 1.59 12.07
CA LEU A 83 26.83 2.07 13.43
C LEU A 83 25.57 1.43 14.01
N THR A 84 25.70 0.77 15.17
CA THR A 84 24.55 0.28 15.93
C THR A 84 24.44 1.02 17.26
N ILE A 85 23.29 1.64 17.48
CA ILE A 85 22.91 2.32 18.72
C ILE A 85 21.88 1.48 19.45
N THR A 86 22.16 1.24 20.72
CA THR A 86 21.31 0.53 21.68
C THR A 86 21.13 1.36 22.95
N ALA A 87 20.32 0.89 23.90
CA ALA A 87 20.14 1.55 25.20
C ALA A 87 21.47 1.88 25.92
N ASP A 88 22.48 1.02 25.76
CA ASP A 88 23.77 1.14 26.45
C ASP A 88 24.86 1.82 25.60
N THR A 89 24.54 2.23 24.36
CA THR A 89 25.52 2.84 23.47
C THR A 89 25.84 4.26 23.92
N ALA A 90 27.08 4.49 24.36
CA ALA A 90 27.60 5.83 24.62
C ALA A 90 28.32 6.38 23.39
N LEU A 91 27.75 7.40 22.76
CA LEU A 91 28.40 8.14 21.68
C LEU A 91 29.20 9.31 22.28
N SER A 92 30.51 9.31 22.08
CA SER A 92 31.40 10.36 22.59
C SER A 92 31.59 11.54 21.64
N ASP A 93 31.38 11.32 20.34
CA ASP A 93 31.50 12.37 19.33
C ASP A 93 30.24 13.23 19.32
N PRO A 94 30.32 14.53 19.62
CA PRO A 94 29.14 15.37 19.79
C PRO A 94 28.46 15.74 18.46
N CYS A 95 29.04 15.33 17.33
CA CYS A 95 28.57 15.76 16.03
C CYS A 95 28.91 14.79 14.89
N ILE A 96 28.08 13.75 14.76
CA ILE A 96 28.17 12.78 13.68
C ILE A 96 27.35 13.31 12.51
N VAL A 97 28.00 13.63 11.39
CA VAL A 97 27.32 14.15 10.19
C VAL A 97 27.11 13.08 9.12
N GLU A 98 27.87 11.99 9.18
CA GLU A 98 27.79 10.90 8.21
C GLU A 98 28.12 9.54 8.85
N VAL A 99 27.35 8.53 8.46
CA VAL A 99 27.67 7.11 8.68
C VAL A 99 27.79 6.47 7.30
N THR A 100 28.98 6.04 6.90
CA THR A 100 29.20 5.59 5.51
C THR A 100 28.51 4.25 5.22
N GLY A 101 28.16 3.48 6.26
CA GLY A 101 27.40 2.23 6.19
C GLY A 101 25.99 2.32 6.78
N HIS A 102 25.56 1.21 7.38
CA HIS A 102 24.22 1.03 7.94
C HIS A 102 24.14 1.62 9.35
N LEU A 103 23.25 2.60 9.55
CA LEU A 103 22.87 3.10 10.86
C LEU A 103 21.66 2.31 11.39
N LYS A 104 21.83 1.62 12.52
CA LYS A 104 20.77 0.89 13.23
C LYS A 104 20.56 1.49 14.62
N ILE A 105 19.32 1.85 14.94
CA ILE A 105 18.89 2.39 16.24
C ILE A 105 17.83 1.44 16.81
N THR A 106 18.12 0.81 17.94
CA THR A 106 17.21 -0.18 18.53
C THR A 106 17.26 -0.27 20.04
N GLY A 107 16.13 -0.55 20.69
CA GLY A 107 16.07 -0.69 22.14
C GLY A 107 16.29 0.61 22.92
N VAL A 108 16.22 1.77 22.28
CA VAL A 108 16.38 3.06 22.95
C VAL A 108 15.13 3.35 23.80
N THR A 109 15.35 3.52 25.09
CA THR A 109 14.32 3.92 26.08
C THR A 109 14.39 5.40 26.43
N GLU A 110 15.54 6.04 26.23
CA GLU A 110 15.79 7.45 26.55
C GLU A 110 16.28 8.18 25.28
N PRO A 111 15.50 9.10 24.70
CA PRO A 111 15.87 9.81 23.47
C PRO A 111 17.21 10.56 23.53
N ALA A 112 17.65 10.96 24.73
CA ALA A 112 18.92 11.66 24.94
C ALA A 112 20.15 10.87 24.42
N ALA A 113 20.05 9.54 24.31
CA ALA A 113 21.11 8.71 23.71
C ALA A 113 21.33 9.01 22.21
N LEU A 114 20.37 9.65 21.55
CA LEU A 114 20.39 9.97 20.12
C LEU A 114 20.86 11.39 19.81
N GLU A 115 21.04 12.25 20.82
CA GLU A 115 21.47 13.65 20.64
C GLU A 115 22.67 13.80 19.68
N PRO A 116 23.73 12.95 19.75
CA PRO A 116 24.87 13.07 18.84
C PRO A 116 24.56 12.88 17.35
N LEU A 117 23.44 12.23 17.03
CA LEU A 117 22.98 12.01 15.66
C LEU A 117 22.09 13.13 15.11
N ARG A 118 21.72 14.14 15.90
CA ARG A 118 20.85 15.23 15.45
C ARG A 118 21.38 16.00 14.23
N TYR A 119 22.69 15.90 13.96
CA TYR A 119 23.39 16.51 12.84
C TYR A 119 23.62 15.57 11.66
N LEU A 120 23.12 14.33 11.73
CA LEU A 120 23.32 13.33 10.70
C LEU A 120 22.69 13.83 9.39
N ARG A 121 23.51 14.00 8.35
CA ARG A 121 23.07 14.43 7.03
C ARG A 121 22.96 13.27 6.06
N ARG A 122 23.80 12.26 6.23
CA ARG A 122 23.88 11.12 5.31
C ARG A 122 24.10 9.81 6.04
N ALA A 123 23.44 8.78 5.56
CA ALA A 123 23.80 7.40 5.87
C ALA A 123 23.46 6.50 4.68
N GLN A 124 24.20 5.40 4.48
CA GLN A 124 23.85 4.45 3.41
C GLN A 124 22.42 3.91 3.63
N SER A 125 22.10 3.53 4.87
CA SER A 125 20.72 3.25 5.29
C SER A 125 20.51 3.62 6.74
N VAL A 126 19.28 3.98 7.10
CA VAL A 126 18.85 4.24 8.47
C VAL A 126 17.75 3.27 8.85
N SER A 127 17.91 2.58 9.99
CA SER A 127 16.94 1.64 10.55
C SER A 127 16.65 2.00 12.00
N ILE A 128 15.44 2.46 12.29
CA ILE A 128 14.96 2.84 13.62
C ILE A 128 13.88 1.85 14.05
N ARG A 129 14.27 0.86 14.85
CA ARG A 129 13.37 -0.24 15.21
C ARG A 129 13.34 -0.56 16.68
N ASP A 130 12.16 -0.87 17.20
CA ASP A 130 12.01 -1.40 18.56
C ASP A 130 12.51 -0.41 19.64
N ASN A 131 12.19 0.88 19.48
CA ASN A 131 12.56 1.94 20.44
C ASN A 131 11.33 2.41 21.22
N PRO A 132 11.05 1.86 22.41
CA PRO A 132 9.85 2.20 23.19
C PRO A 132 9.88 3.62 23.74
N GLY A 133 11.05 4.26 23.85
CA GLY A 133 11.18 5.63 24.34
C GLY A 133 11.18 6.70 23.25
N LEU A 134 11.20 6.34 21.97
CA LEU A 134 11.29 7.30 20.88
C LEU A 134 9.91 7.91 20.58
N VAL A 135 9.75 9.20 20.87
CA VAL A 135 8.48 9.91 20.73
C VAL A 135 8.36 10.72 19.44
N ASP A 136 9.50 11.11 18.87
CA ASP A 136 9.57 11.91 17.64
C ASP A 136 10.76 11.51 16.74
N LEU A 137 10.81 12.08 15.52
CA LEU A 137 11.90 11.91 14.55
C LEU A 137 12.89 13.10 14.51
N SER A 138 13.05 13.85 15.60
CA SER A 138 14.02 14.96 15.67
C SER A 138 15.45 14.53 15.36
N VAL A 139 15.81 13.28 15.66
CA VAL A 139 17.10 12.67 15.28
C VAL A 139 17.35 12.68 13.77
N LEU A 140 16.30 12.77 12.95
CA LEU A 140 16.37 12.83 11.48
C LEU A 140 16.22 14.25 10.93
N SER A 141 16.17 15.29 11.76
CA SER A 141 15.89 16.67 11.32
C SER A 141 16.89 17.19 10.28
N CYS A 142 18.14 16.72 10.36
CA CYS A 142 19.22 17.10 9.45
C CYS A 142 19.50 16.08 8.35
N LEU A 143 18.80 14.94 8.32
CA LEU A 143 19.03 13.90 7.33
C LEU A 143 18.60 14.40 5.96
N GLU A 144 19.52 14.43 5.00
CA GLU A 144 19.30 14.92 3.64
C GLU A 144 19.21 13.77 2.63
N GLU A 145 20.03 12.73 2.82
CA GLU A 145 20.16 11.64 1.86
C GLU A 145 20.34 10.29 2.56
N THR A 146 19.58 9.29 2.14
CA THR A 146 19.86 7.89 2.46
C THR A 146 19.30 6.97 1.39
N ILE A 147 19.87 5.78 1.19
CA ILE A 147 19.31 4.85 0.21
C ILE A 147 18.03 4.21 0.76
N SER A 148 18.02 3.88 2.06
CA SER A 148 16.90 3.20 2.69
C SER A 148 16.63 3.77 4.08
N LEU A 149 15.37 4.07 4.35
CA LEU A 149 14.86 4.49 5.66
C LEU A 149 13.80 3.48 6.10
N THR A 150 14.07 2.79 7.20
CA THR A 150 13.12 1.89 7.86
C THR A 150 12.83 2.41 9.25
N ILE A 151 11.55 2.61 9.57
CA ILE A 151 11.08 2.98 10.90
C ILE A 151 9.99 1.97 11.27
N ALA A 152 10.22 1.16 12.30
CA ALA A 152 9.26 0.12 12.67
C ALA A 152 9.19 -0.16 14.17
N HIS A 153 8.00 -0.55 14.67
CA HIS A 153 7.81 -0.94 16.07
C HIS A 153 8.32 0.11 17.07
N ASN A 154 7.97 1.38 16.86
CA ASN A 154 8.27 2.45 17.82
C ASN A 154 6.94 2.91 18.43
N PRO A 155 6.46 2.25 19.51
CA PRO A 155 5.08 2.39 19.98
C PRO A 155 4.77 3.75 20.63
N ALA A 156 5.78 4.57 20.91
CA ALA A 156 5.63 5.92 21.42
C ALA A 156 5.79 6.99 20.33
N LEU A 157 6.13 6.61 19.09
CA LEU A 157 6.48 7.53 18.01
C LEU A 157 5.22 8.13 17.37
N VAL A 158 4.79 9.27 17.90
CA VAL A 158 3.57 9.97 17.46
C VAL A 158 3.87 11.18 16.58
N ASP A 159 5.12 11.65 16.55
CA ASP A 159 5.51 12.85 15.81
C ASP A 159 6.62 12.58 14.77
N GLY A 160 6.25 12.58 13.49
CA GLY A 160 7.17 12.48 12.36
C GLY A 160 7.61 13.82 11.77
N SER A 161 7.12 14.94 12.30
CA SER A 161 7.15 16.25 11.63
C SER A 161 8.55 16.85 11.44
N ALA A 162 9.54 16.40 12.21
CA ALA A 162 10.90 16.93 12.14
C ALA A 162 11.67 16.50 10.88
N ALA A 163 11.31 15.39 10.25
CA ALA A 163 12.02 14.83 9.10
C ALA A 163 11.66 15.57 7.80
N THR A 164 12.16 16.80 7.65
CA THR A 164 11.77 17.72 6.55
C THR A 164 12.83 17.88 5.47
N ARG A 165 14.07 17.47 5.72
CA ARG A 165 15.22 17.71 4.82
C ARG A 165 15.57 16.53 3.92
N LEU A 166 15.02 15.35 4.19
CA LEU A 166 15.31 14.16 3.41
C LEU A 166 14.76 14.36 1.99
N SER A 167 15.68 14.50 1.03
CA SER A 167 15.40 14.86 -0.36
C SER A 167 15.83 13.79 -1.36
N SER A 168 16.60 12.81 -0.91
CA SER A 168 16.98 11.63 -1.70
C SER A 168 16.76 10.36 -0.89
N LEU A 169 15.83 9.52 -1.36
CA LEU A 169 15.48 8.25 -0.75
C LEU A 169 15.08 7.23 -1.81
N TYR A 170 15.63 6.02 -1.78
CA TYR A 170 15.19 4.95 -2.68
C TYR A 170 14.09 4.07 -2.08
N THR A 171 14.24 3.68 -0.81
CA THR A 171 13.31 2.78 -0.11
C THR A 171 12.82 3.42 1.18
N LEU A 172 11.50 3.58 1.30
CA LEU A 172 10.83 3.94 2.55
C LEU A 172 10.06 2.74 3.09
N SER A 173 10.26 2.42 4.37
CA SER A 173 9.43 1.45 5.09
C SER A 173 9.00 2.02 6.44
N LEU A 174 7.70 2.19 6.61
CA LEU A 174 7.05 2.60 7.85
C LEU A 174 6.10 1.49 8.28
N TRP A 175 6.32 0.91 9.45
CA TRP A 175 5.54 -0.24 9.91
C TRP A 175 5.27 -0.25 11.41
N ASP A 176 4.03 -0.47 11.83
CA ASP A 176 3.64 -0.60 13.25
C ASP A 176 4.04 0.65 14.05
N LEU A 177 3.44 1.78 13.67
CA LEU A 177 3.70 3.11 14.25
C LEU A 177 2.38 3.83 14.54
N PRO A 178 2.27 4.53 15.68
CA PRO A 178 1.07 5.30 16.04
C PRO A 178 1.06 6.72 15.42
N LEU A 179 1.72 6.91 14.28
CA LEU A 179 1.77 8.19 13.57
C LEU A 179 0.39 8.56 13.02
N ALA A 180 -0.04 9.80 13.24
CA ALA A 180 -1.27 10.34 12.64
C ALA A 180 -1.09 10.77 11.17
N GLU A 181 0.12 11.19 10.80
CA GLU A 181 0.47 11.65 9.46
C GLU A 181 1.80 11.03 9.03
N LEU A 182 2.02 10.90 7.73
CA LEU A 182 3.33 10.50 7.21
C LEU A 182 4.37 11.58 7.49
N PRO A 183 5.65 11.21 7.73
CA PRO A 183 6.73 12.20 7.79
C PRO A 183 6.74 13.05 6.51
N PRO A 184 6.85 14.39 6.61
CA PRO A 184 6.64 15.28 5.47
C PRO A 184 7.74 15.11 4.41
N PHE A 185 8.98 14.82 4.83
CA PHE A 185 10.19 14.84 4.00
C PHE A 185 10.31 16.12 3.18
N ALA A 186 11.35 16.22 2.34
CA ALA A 186 11.48 17.37 1.46
C ALA A 186 10.37 17.31 0.39
N PRO A 187 9.74 18.44 0.01
CA PRO A 187 8.76 18.47 -1.06
C PRO A 187 9.30 17.92 -2.39
N GLU A 188 10.60 18.06 -2.63
CA GLU A 188 11.29 17.56 -3.83
C GLU A 188 11.92 16.18 -3.62
N LEU A 189 11.42 15.37 -2.66
CA LEU A 189 11.94 14.03 -2.41
C LEU A 189 11.99 13.22 -3.70
N ALA A 190 13.20 12.91 -4.15
CA ALA A 190 13.43 12.25 -5.41
C ALA A 190 14.09 10.88 -5.22
N GLY A 191 13.97 10.05 -6.24
CA GLY A 191 14.65 8.76 -6.29
C GLY A 191 13.88 7.63 -5.62
N ILE A 192 12.60 7.82 -5.29
CA ILE A 192 11.77 6.78 -4.69
C ILE A 192 11.54 5.66 -5.70
N GLY A 193 11.88 4.43 -5.31
CA GLY A 193 11.55 3.22 -6.07
C GLY A 193 10.82 2.16 -5.26
N SER A 194 10.76 2.31 -3.93
CA SER A 194 9.98 1.43 -3.07
C SER A 194 9.37 2.18 -1.90
N ILE A 195 8.07 2.03 -1.72
CA ILE A 195 7.32 2.51 -0.56
C ILE A 195 6.63 1.31 0.09
N SER A 196 6.80 1.16 1.40
CA SER A 196 6.08 0.20 2.22
C SER A 196 5.48 0.91 3.44
N LEU A 197 4.15 0.97 3.49
CA LEU A 197 3.37 1.53 4.59
C LEU A 197 2.51 0.41 5.17
N SER A 198 2.71 0.07 6.43
CA SER A 198 1.96 -1.03 7.05
C SER A 198 1.60 -0.75 8.49
N GLU A 199 0.42 -1.15 8.94
CA GLU A 199 0.02 -1.06 10.35
C GLU A 199 0.22 0.36 10.91
N LEU A 200 -0.33 1.34 10.18
CA LEU A 200 -0.37 2.75 10.59
C LEU A 200 -1.84 3.10 10.90
N PRO A 201 -2.36 2.74 12.09
CA PRO A 201 -3.79 2.78 12.39
C PRO A 201 -4.40 4.18 12.38
N GLU A 202 -3.59 5.21 12.61
CA GLU A 202 -4.04 6.58 12.75
C GLU A 202 -3.94 7.39 11.43
N VAL A 203 -3.18 6.92 10.44
CA VAL A 203 -3.01 7.60 9.14
C VAL A 203 -4.29 7.55 8.30
N SER A 204 -4.85 8.73 8.02
CA SER A 204 -6.08 8.90 7.22
C SER A 204 -5.86 9.28 5.75
N ASP A 205 -4.70 9.84 5.45
CA ASP A 205 -4.31 10.29 4.11
C ASP A 205 -2.81 10.07 3.90
N VAL A 206 -2.39 10.20 2.66
CA VAL A 206 -1.00 10.02 2.23
C VAL A 206 -0.55 11.17 1.33
N ASP A 207 -1.08 12.37 1.57
CA ASP A 207 -0.93 13.52 0.66
C ASP A 207 0.53 13.95 0.49
N ALA A 208 1.37 13.69 1.49
CA ALA A 208 2.82 13.89 1.42
C ALA A 208 3.45 13.18 0.19
N LEU A 209 2.90 12.03 -0.23
CA LEU A 209 3.41 11.27 -1.38
C LEU A 209 3.27 12.04 -2.70
N ALA A 210 2.31 12.97 -2.82
CA ALA A 210 1.95 13.57 -4.09
C ALA A 210 3.10 14.33 -4.76
N THR A 211 4.07 14.82 -3.98
CA THR A 211 5.21 15.58 -4.49
C THR A 211 6.45 14.72 -4.73
N TRP A 212 6.43 13.45 -4.28
CA TRP A 212 7.60 12.58 -4.35
C TRP A 212 7.83 12.09 -5.78
N GLN A 213 9.09 12.04 -6.19
CA GLN A 213 9.45 11.74 -7.57
C GLN A 213 10.01 10.33 -7.70
N ARG A 214 9.43 9.58 -8.65
CA ARG A 214 9.87 8.25 -9.03
C ARG A 214 11.32 8.24 -9.49
N LYS A 215 12.08 7.22 -9.07
CA LYS A 215 13.39 6.90 -9.66
C LYS A 215 13.26 6.35 -11.08
N GLN A 216 14.17 6.75 -11.95
CA GLN A 216 14.39 6.02 -13.21
C GLN A 216 14.91 4.60 -12.91
N SER A 217 14.03 3.62 -13.03
CA SER A 217 14.33 2.21 -12.77
C SER A 217 13.32 1.32 -13.48
N GLU A 218 13.69 0.07 -13.76
CA GLU A 218 12.79 -0.91 -14.39
C GLU A 218 11.59 -1.26 -13.49
N TYR A 219 11.70 -1.07 -12.17
CA TYR A 219 10.67 -1.43 -11.20
C TYR A 219 10.40 -0.33 -10.19
N THR A 220 9.13 -0.07 -9.92
CA THR A 220 8.69 0.69 -8.74
C THR A 220 7.70 -0.15 -7.93
N THR A 221 7.90 -0.19 -6.62
CA THR A 221 7.14 -1.03 -5.68
C THR A 221 6.36 -0.17 -4.69
N VAL A 222 5.08 -0.45 -4.54
CA VAL A 222 4.21 0.15 -3.53
C VAL A 222 3.53 -0.98 -2.77
N TRP A 223 3.72 -0.99 -1.45
CA TRP A 223 3.00 -1.87 -0.53
C TRP A 223 2.30 -1.01 0.51
N ILE A 224 0.97 -1.02 0.52
CA ILE A 224 0.16 -0.33 1.53
C ILE A 224 -0.76 -1.36 2.17
N SER A 225 -0.65 -1.54 3.48
CA SER A 225 -1.46 -2.55 4.18
C SER A 225 -1.90 -2.12 5.57
N LYS A 226 -3.11 -2.49 5.99
CA LYS A 226 -3.58 -2.24 7.37
C LYS A 226 -3.51 -0.76 7.77
N LEU A 227 -4.00 0.09 6.89
CA LEU A 227 -4.26 1.52 7.15
C LEU A 227 -5.79 1.71 7.21
N PRO A 228 -6.44 1.43 8.36
CA PRO A 228 -7.89 1.35 8.48
C PRO A 228 -8.62 2.67 8.25
N LYS A 229 -7.95 3.81 8.40
CA LYS A 229 -8.52 5.15 8.19
C LYS A 229 -8.24 5.72 6.80
N LEU A 230 -7.37 5.09 6.00
CA LEU A 230 -6.99 5.60 4.69
C LEU A 230 -8.17 5.56 3.71
N THR A 231 -8.55 6.72 3.19
CA THR A 231 -9.72 6.85 2.31
C THR A 231 -9.38 6.96 0.83
N SER A 232 -8.16 7.38 0.50
CA SER A 232 -7.70 7.64 -0.86
C SER A 232 -6.22 7.30 -1.02
N VAL A 233 -5.82 6.88 -2.23
CA VAL A 233 -4.43 6.66 -2.63
C VAL A 233 -4.01 7.59 -3.80
N ALA A 234 -4.77 8.66 -4.04
CA ALA A 234 -4.53 9.59 -5.15
C ALA A 234 -3.09 10.14 -5.20
N ALA A 235 -2.50 10.38 -4.03
CA ALA A 235 -1.14 10.88 -3.90
C ALA A 235 -0.07 9.91 -4.42
N LEU A 236 -0.39 8.64 -4.69
CA LEU A 236 0.52 7.70 -5.35
C LEU A 236 0.90 8.13 -6.78
N ALA A 237 0.13 9.02 -7.41
CA ALA A 237 0.49 9.57 -8.72
C ALA A 237 1.88 10.23 -8.74
N GLY A 238 2.34 10.79 -7.62
CA GLY A 238 3.71 11.30 -7.45
C GLY A 238 4.77 10.20 -7.63
N PRO A 239 4.91 9.27 -6.68
CA PRO A 239 5.95 8.25 -6.71
C PRO A 239 5.78 7.22 -7.82
N LEU A 240 4.58 7.06 -8.38
CA LEU A 240 4.36 6.21 -9.57
C LEU A 240 4.70 6.95 -10.87
N GLY A 241 4.66 8.28 -10.87
CA GLY A 241 4.92 9.12 -12.03
C GLY A 241 3.92 8.89 -13.18
N PRO A 242 4.17 9.49 -14.35
CA PRO A 242 3.33 9.24 -15.52
C PRO A 242 3.45 7.78 -16.00
N PRO A 243 2.43 7.26 -16.71
CA PRO A 243 2.50 5.96 -17.35
C PRO A 243 3.74 5.83 -18.23
N ASP A 244 4.49 4.75 -18.04
CA ASP A 244 5.75 4.50 -18.73
C ASP A 244 5.81 3.01 -19.14
N PRO A 245 5.91 2.69 -20.44
CA PRO A 245 5.89 1.31 -20.91
C PRO A 245 7.14 0.50 -20.51
N ASP A 246 8.24 1.18 -20.17
CA ASP A 246 9.50 0.54 -19.80
C ASP A 246 9.61 0.27 -18.29
N VAL A 247 8.65 0.78 -17.51
CA VAL A 247 8.60 0.61 -16.05
C VAL A 247 7.50 -0.38 -15.66
N LYS A 248 7.88 -1.38 -14.88
CA LYS A 248 6.95 -2.35 -14.27
C LYS A 248 6.62 -1.90 -12.86
N LEU A 249 5.34 -1.74 -12.60
CA LEU A 249 4.84 -1.36 -11.29
C LEU A 249 4.38 -2.59 -10.54
N ARG A 250 4.75 -2.65 -9.25
CA ARG A 250 4.30 -3.69 -8.34
C ARG A 250 3.53 -3.05 -7.20
N ILE A 251 2.21 -3.21 -7.19
CA ILE A 251 1.30 -2.52 -6.28
C ILE A 251 0.53 -3.56 -5.46
N TRP A 252 0.69 -3.50 -4.14
CA TRP A 252 -0.08 -4.28 -3.16
C TRP A 252 -0.87 -3.34 -2.26
N LEU A 253 -2.20 -3.43 -2.32
CA LEU A 253 -3.13 -2.71 -1.45
C LEU A 253 -3.92 -3.74 -0.65
N GLN A 254 -3.72 -3.80 0.66
CA GLN A 254 -4.28 -4.85 1.50
C GLN A 254 -4.93 -4.33 2.79
N GLU A 255 -6.10 -4.84 3.17
CA GLU A 255 -6.74 -4.51 4.46
C GLU A 255 -6.93 -2.98 4.64
N LEU A 256 -7.57 -2.36 3.64
CA LEU A 256 -7.87 -0.91 3.63
C LEU A 256 -9.39 -0.69 3.66
N PRO A 257 -10.06 -0.95 4.81
CA PRO A 257 -11.52 -0.94 4.91
C PRO A 257 -12.18 0.40 4.59
N ALA A 258 -11.44 1.51 4.69
CA ALA A 258 -11.94 2.84 4.39
C ALA A 258 -11.68 3.32 2.95
N LEU A 259 -10.82 2.62 2.18
CA LEU A 259 -10.40 3.05 0.85
C LEU A 259 -11.57 3.03 -0.14
N ALA A 260 -11.95 4.20 -0.64
CA ALA A 260 -13.14 4.36 -1.46
C ALA A 260 -12.86 4.38 -2.98
N SER A 261 -11.60 4.59 -3.37
CA SER A 261 -11.20 4.69 -4.78
C SER A 261 -9.78 4.17 -5.02
N LEU A 262 -9.52 3.73 -6.24
CA LEU A 262 -8.19 3.40 -6.75
C LEU A 262 -7.58 4.56 -7.58
N GLU A 263 -8.13 5.77 -7.50
CA GLU A 263 -7.49 6.95 -8.11
C GLU A 263 -6.06 7.12 -7.58
N GLY A 264 -5.12 7.46 -8.46
CA GLY A 264 -3.69 7.59 -8.14
C GLY A 264 -2.82 6.43 -8.61
N ILE A 265 -3.39 5.31 -9.07
CA ILE A 265 -2.63 4.16 -9.63
C ILE A 265 -2.79 3.98 -11.15
N GLU A 266 -3.27 5.01 -11.85
CA GLU A 266 -3.51 5.01 -13.31
C GLU A 266 -2.24 4.81 -14.13
N ALA A 267 -1.06 4.93 -13.52
CA ALA A 267 0.22 4.62 -14.15
C ALA A 267 0.44 3.12 -14.37
N GLN A 268 -0.33 2.23 -13.73
CA GLN A 268 -0.22 0.79 -13.91
C GLN A 268 -0.45 0.41 -15.39
N ARG A 269 0.60 -0.14 -16.01
CA ARG A 269 0.56 -0.71 -17.37
C ARG A 269 0.94 -2.18 -17.34
N ALA A 270 2.03 -2.47 -16.66
CA ALA A 270 2.54 -3.82 -16.48
C ALA A 270 3.22 -4.04 -15.13
N GLY A 271 3.39 -5.31 -14.76
CA GLY A 271 4.02 -5.73 -13.51
C GLY A 271 3.09 -6.56 -12.64
N ASP A 272 3.00 -6.27 -11.35
CA ASP A 272 2.25 -7.05 -10.36
C ASP A 272 1.19 -6.16 -9.70
N LEU A 273 -0.04 -6.65 -9.57
CA LEU A 273 -1.12 -5.96 -8.89
C LEU A 273 -1.84 -6.93 -7.96
N SER A 274 -1.92 -6.57 -6.68
CA SER A 274 -2.68 -7.32 -5.67
C SER A 274 -3.56 -6.36 -4.88
N LEU A 275 -4.87 -6.59 -4.94
CA LEU A 275 -5.91 -5.82 -4.27
C LEU A 275 -6.68 -6.78 -3.37
N VAL A 276 -6.48 -6.66 -2.05
CA VAL A 276 -6.97 -7.62 -1.07
C VAL A 276 -7.69 -6.91 0.06
N ASP A 277 -8.90 -7.34 0.41
CA ASP A 277 -9.68 -6.78 1.52
C ASP A 277 -9.90 -5.26 1.39
N LEU A 278 -10.50 -4.89 0.26
CA LEU A 278 -10.86 -3.51 -0.11
C LEU A 278 -12.39 -3.39 -0.23
N PRO A 279 -13.15 -3.49 0.88
CA PRO A 279 -14.59 -3.73 0.85
C PRO A 279 -15.44 -2.61 0.22
N LYS A 280 -14.90 -1.39 0.13
CA LYS A 280 -15.61 -0.23 -0.45
C LYS A 280 -15.31 -0.02 -1.94
N ILE A 281 -14.35 -0.74 -2.52
CA ILE A 281 -14.03 -0.61 -3.94
C ILE A 281 -15.09 -1.34 -4.76
N THR A 282 -15.76 -0.60 -5.64
CA THR A 282 -16.83 -1.12 -6.52
C THR A 282 -16.47 -1.07 -8.01
N THR A 283 -15.34 -0.47 -8.37
CA THR A 283 -14.91 -0.28 -9.76
C THR A 283 -13.40 -0.36 -9.88
N LEU A 284 -12.93 -0.87 -11.03
CA LEU A 284 -11.52 -0.91 -11.40
C LEU A 284 -11.19 0.13 -12.48
N ALA A 285 -12.04 1.14 -12.71
CA ALA A 285 -11.87 2.12 -13.79
C ALA A 285 -10.47 2.80 -13.85
N PRO A 286 -9.80 3.13 -12.72
CA PRO A 286 -8.43 3.65 -12.75
C PRO A 286 -7.40 2.72 -13.40
N LEU A 287 -7.72 1.42 -13.52
CA LEU A 287 -6.87 0.40 -14.14
C LEU A 287 -7.08 0.26 -15.66
N ALA A 288 -7.86 1.14 -16.31
CA ALA A 288 -8.20 1.05 -17.73
C ALA A 288 -7.00 0.97 -18.69
N GLY A 289 -5.82 1.40 -18.26
CA GLY A 289 -4.58 1.32 -19.04
C GLY A 289 -3.78 0.03 -18.86
N VAL A 290 -4.15 -0.87 -17.94
CA VAL A 290 -3.41 -2.11 -17.68
C VAL A 290 -3.48 -3.03 -18.89
N THR A 291 -2.32 -3.46 -19.40
CA THR A 291 -2.24 -4.33 -20.59
C THR A 291 -1.59 -5.68 -20.32
N LYS A 292 -0.60 -5.76 -19.41
CA LYS A 292 0.16 -7.00 -19.18
C LYS A 292 0.56 -7.18 -17.72
N LEU A 293 -0.02 -8.16 -17.03
CA LEU A 293 0.38 -8.43 -15.64
C LEU A 293 1.13 -9.76 -15.54
N ASN A 294 2.17 -9.78 -14.70
CA ASN A 294 2.75 -11.02 -14.22
C ASN A 294 1.81 -11.64 -13.18
N THR A 295 1.28 -10.80 -12.30
CA THR A 295 0.34 -11.19 -11.23
C THR A 295 -0.83 -10.21 -11.19
N LEU A 296 -2.04 -10.76 -11.17
CA LEU A 296 -3.26 -10.05 -10.77
C LEU A 296 -3.95 -10.86 -9.68
N GLU A 297 -4.00 -10.33 -8.47
CA GLU A 297 -4.75 -10.90 -7.36
C GLU A 297 -5.86 -9.93 -6.95
N LEU A 298 -7.11 -10.39 -6.99
CA LEU A 298 -8.27 -9.67 -6.48
C LEU A 298 -8.96 -10.55 -5.43
N ARG A 299 -8.97 -10.16 -4.16
CA ARG A 299 -9.54 -10.96 -3.06
C ARG A 299 -10.30 -10.12 -2.06
N LYS A 300 -11.37 -10.69 -1.49
CA LYS A 300 -12.17 -10.07 -0.43
C LYS A 300 -12.60 -8.63 -0.81
N MET A 301 -13.14 -8.48 -2.02
CA MET A 301 -13.70 -7.23 -2.54
C MET A 301 -15.20 -7.41 -2.78
N PRO A 302 -16.03 -7.52 -1.71
CA PRO A 302 -17.46 -7.84 -1.85
C PRO A 302 -18.28 -6.81 -2.65
N GLY A 303 -17.81 -5.55 -2.72
CA GLY A 303 -18.45 -4.50 -3.53
C GLY A 303 -18.14 -4.58 -5.03
N LEU A 304 -17.19 -5.41 -5.45
CA LEU A 304 -16.78 -5.52 -6.84
C LEU A 304 -17.69 -6.51 -7.59
N THR A 305 -18.53 -5.99 -8.48
CA THR A 305 -19.50 -6.79 -9.25
C THR A 305 -19.10 -7.04 -10.70
N SER A 306 -18.04 -6.40 -11.17
CA SER A 306 -17.53 -6.52 -12.53
C SER A 306 -16.02 -6.24 -12.55
N LEU A 307 -15.32 -6.82 -13.52
CA LEU A 307 -13.90 -6.54 -13.78
C LEU A 307 -13.72 -5.34 -14.73
N GLY A 308 -14.78 -4.56 -14.96
CA GLY A 308 -14.77 -3.33 -15.75
C GLY A 308 -13.67 -2.37 -15.27
N GLY A 309 -12.80 -1.98 -16.21
CA GLY A 309 -11.52 -1.33 -15.92
C GLY A 309 -10.31 -2.18 -16.31
N LEU A 310 -10.47 -3.50 -16.50
CA LEU A 310 -9.41 -4.38 -17.00
C LEU A 310 -9.56 -4.74 -18.49
N GLY A 311 -10.40 -4.00 -19.24
CA GLY A 311 -10.77 -4.34 -20.62
C GLY A 311 -9.60 -4.32 -21.61
N ALA A 312 -8.50 -3.67 -21.26
CA ALA A 312 -7.26 -3.62 -22.04
C ALA A 312 -6.23 -4.70 -21.65
N LEU A 313 -6.50 -5.49 -20.59
CA LEU A 313 -5.58 -6.54 -20.12
C LEU A 313 -5.51 -7.66 -21.16
N GLU A 314 -4.36 -7.82 -21.81
CA GLU A 314 -4.13 -8.79 -22.88
C GLU A 314 -3.61 -10.13 -22.35
N THR A 315 -2.73 -10.08 -21.34
CA THR A 315 -2.05 -11.26 -20.79
C THR A 315 -1.86 -11.17 -19.28
N ALA A 316 -2.04 -12.29 -18.60
CA ALA A 316 -1.67 -12.47 -17.20
C ALA A 316 -0.77 -13.70 -17.01
N GLY A 317 0.27 -13.60 -16.17
CA GLY A 317 0.98 -14.78 -15.69
C GLY A 317 0.09 -15.57 -14.74
N TRP A 318 -0.19 -14.99 -13.58
CA TRP A 318 -1.09 -15.52 -12.57
C TRP A 318 -2.28 -14.56 -12.39
N LEU A 319 -3.49 -15.09 -12.52
CA LEU A 319 -4.74 -14.37 -12.31
C LEU A 319 -5.54 -15.09 -11.22
N GLN A 320 -5.64 -14.49 -10.05
CA GLN A 320 -6.42 -15.01 -8.92
C GLN A 320 -7.64 -14.11 -8.65
N LEU A 321 -8.82 -14.70 -8.71
CA LEU A 321 -10.12 -14.08 -8.45
C LEU A 321 -10.79 -14.76 -7.25
N GLY A 322 -10.77 -14.08 -6.11
CA GLY A 322 -11.24 -14.60 -4.83
C GLY A 322 -10.22 -15.50 -4.13
N GLY A 323 -10.60 -16.09 -3.00
CA GLY A 323 -9.73 -16.88 -2.14
C GLY A 323 -10.49 -17.98 -1.41
N CYS A 324 -9.78 -18.97 -0.89
CA CYS A 324 -10.40 -20.19 -0.37
C CYS A 324 -10.74 -20.15 1.13
N ALA A 325 -10.32 -19.11 1.85
CA ALA A 325 -10.87 -18.89 3.17
C ALA A 325 -12.31 -18.38 3.03
N GLU A 326 -13.18 -18.79 3.95
CA GLU A 326 -14.56 -18.31 3.97
C GLU A 326 -14.58 -16.77 4.02
N GLY A 327 -15.27 -16.14 3.06
CA GLY A 327 -15.34 -14.68 2.94
C GLY A 327 -14.22 -14.02 2.14
N ASP A 328 -13.24 -14.77 1.62
CA ASP A 328 -12.15 -14.20 0.80
C ASP A 328 -12.50 -14.05 -0.69
N GLY A 329 -13.70 -14.46 -1.11
CA GLY A 329 -14.19 -14.35 -2.48
C GLY A 329 -14.54 -12.94 -2.95
N LEU A 330 -14.82 -12.82 -4.25
CA LEU A 330 -15.45 -11.64 -4.85
C LEU A 330 -16.97 -11.85 -4.84
N SER A 331 -17.58 -11.59 -3.69
CA SER A 331 -18.98 -11.99 -3.42
C SER A 331 -20.03 -11.38 -4.36
N GLY A 332 -19.72 -10.26 -5.02
CA GLY A 332 -20.60 -9.62 -5.99
C GLY A 332 -20.32 -9.99 -7.45
N LEU A 333 -19.27 -10.75 -7.75
CA LEU A 333 -18.85 -11.05 -9.11
C LEU A 333 -19.72 -12.16 -9.71
N SER A 334 -20.44 -11.87 -10.79
CA SER A 334 -21.33 -12.83 -11.46
C SER A 334 -20.74 -13.50 -12.69
N ASP A 335 -19.78 -12.85 -13.35
CA ASP A 335 -19.03 -13.35 -14.51
C ASP A 335 -17.67 -12.64 -14.64
N LEU A 336 -16.93 -12.90 -15.72
CA LEU A 336 -15.63 -12.29 -16.01
C LEU A 336 -15.73 -11.03 -16.90
N SER A 337 -16.89 -10.40 -16.99
CA SER A 337 -17.09 -9.21 -17.84
C SER A 337 -16.13 -8.09 -17.46
N GLY A 338 -15.49 -7.51 -18.47
CA GLY A 338 -14.41 -6.54 -18.33
C GLY A 338 -13.02 -7.10 -18.63
N LEU A 339 -12.91 -8.38 -19.01
CA LEU A 339 -11.67 -9.00 -19.51
C LEU A 339 -11.69 -9.19 -21.04
N ASP A 340 -12.19 -8.20 -21.77
CA ASP A 340 -12.51 -8.29 -23.20
C ASP A 340 -11.30 -8.63 -24.08
N ALA A 341 -10.15 -8.01 -23.80
CA ALA A 341 -8.91 -8.20 -24.53
C ALA A 341 -8.04 -9.37 -24.03
N LEU A 342 -8.43 -10.04 -22.94
CA LEU A 342 -7.58 -11.06 -22.31
C LEU A 342 -7.48 -12.27 -23.22
N THR A 343 -6.29 -12.56 -23.72
CA THR A 343 -6.04 -13.66 -24.67
C THR A 343 -5.38 -14.87 -24.04
N SER A 344 -4.53 -14.63 -23.04
CA SER A 344 -3.70 -15.67 -22.43
C SER A 344 -3.53 -15.47 -20.93
N VAL A 345 -3.67 -16.57 -20.18
CA VAL A 345 -3.36 -16.66 -18.75
C VAL A 345 -2.49 -17.89 -18.52
N HIS A 346 -1.37 -17.77 -17.81
CA HIS A 346 -0.60 -18.97 -17.48
C HIS A 346 -1.27 -19.79 -16.36
N THR A 347 -1.66 -19.16 -15.25
CA THR A 347 -2.39 -19.79 -14.14
C THR A 347 -3.61 -18.95 -13.80
N LEU A 348 -4.79 -19.53 -13.99
CA LEU A 348 -6.07 -18.96 -13.58
C LEU A 348 -6.55 -19.65 -12.31
N GLU A 349 -6.85 -18.86 -11.29
CA GLU A 349 -7.38 -19.31 -10.02
C GLU A 349 -8.67 -18.53 -9.73
N VAL A 350 -9.77 -19.25 -9.55
CA VAL A 350 -11.09 -18.67 -9.31
C VAL A 350 -11.69 -19.36 -8.10
N PHE A 351 -11.65 -18.66 -6.96
CA PHE A 351 -11.92 -19.27 -5.66
C PHE A 351 -13.02 -18.56 -4.89
N GLY A 352 -13.96 -19.33 -4.38
CA GLY A 352 -14.88 -18.85 -3.35
C GLY A 352 -15.83 -17.74 -3.80
N ASN A 353 -16.23 -17.67 -5.08
CA ASN A 353 -17.12 -16.62 -5.58
C ASN A 353 -18.58 -17.10 -5.58
N PRO A 354 -19.39 -16.78 -4.55
CA PRO A 354 -20.73 -17.34 -4.35
C PRO A 354 -21.77 -16.94 -5.40
N GLN A 355 -21.54 -15.86 -6.16
CA GLN A 355 -22.48 -15.39 -7.19
C GLN A 355 -22.00 -15.64 -8.62
N LEU A 356 -20.82 -16.25 -8.78
CA LEU A 356 -20.21 -16.47 -10.09
C LEU A 356 -20.95 -17.59 -10.82
N ALA A 357 -21.81 -17.23 -11.77
CA ALA A 357 -22.67 -18.16 -12.48
C ALA A 357 -22.09 -18.60 -13.84
N ALA A 358 -21.13 -17.85 -14.38
CA ALA A 358 -20.45 -18.21 -15.63
C ALA A 358 -19.02 -17.68 -15.70
N LEU A 359 -18.17 -18.33 -16.48
CA LEU A 359 -16.83 -17.82 -16.86
C LEU A 359 -16.87 -17.06 -18.21
N SER A 360 -18.01 -16.47 -18.55
CA SER A 360 -18.19 -15.58 -19.72
C SER A 360 -17.62 -14.19 -19.45
N GLY A 361 -17.49 -13.35 -20.48
CA GLY A 361 -16.94 -11.99 -20.34
C GLY A 361 -15.45 -11.84 -20.64
N ALA A 362 -14.77 -12.96 -20.95
CA ALA A 362 -13.43 -13.01 -21.54
C ALA A 362 -13.48 -13.72 -22.92
N PRO A 363 -14.10 -13.12 -23.95
CA PRO A 363 -14.34 -13.78 -25.23
C PRO A 363 -13.05 -14.12 -25.99
N ALA A 364 -12.01 -13.29 -25.87
CA ALA A 364 -10.72 -13.47 -26.51
C ALA A 364 -9.81 -14.50 -25.82
N LEU A 365 -10.16 -14.95 -24.61
CA LEU A 365 -9.32 -15.84 -23.83
C LEU A 365 -9.33 -17.23 -24.45
N THR A 366 -8.21 -17.60 -25.07
CA THR A 366 -8.05 -18.88 -25.79
C THR A 366 -6.92 -19.74 -25.25
N ASN A 367 -6.08 -19.20 -24.38
CA ASN A 367 -4.91 -19.91 -23.87
C ASN A 367 -4.84 -19.81 -22.34
N VAL A 368 -5.17 -20.90 -21.66
CA VAL A 368 -5.04 -21.01 -20.20
C VAL A 368 -4.21 -22.24 -19.89
N ALA A 369 -3.01 -22.09 -19.31
CA ALA A 369 -2.08 -23.22 -19.10
C ALA A 369 -2.32 -24.01 -17.80
N ARG A 370 -3.10 -23.46 -16.87
CA ARG A 370 -3.66 -24.13 -15.70
C ARG A 370 -4.87 -23.32 -15.23
N ALA A 371 -5.93 -24.00 -14.86
CA ALA A 371 -7.11 -23.38 -14.27
C ALA A 371 -7.58 -24.18 -13.06
N ASP A 372 -7.65 -23.52 -11.91
CA ASP A 372 -8.24 -24.06 -10.69
C ASP A 372 -9.47 -23.22 -10.31
N ILE A 373 -10.64 -23.84 -10.33
CA ILE A 373 -11.94 -23.21 -10.15
C ILE A 373 -12.64 -23.93 -9.00
N VAL A 374 -12.51 -23.38 -7.79
CA VAL A 374 -12.90 -24.07 -6.54
C VAL A 374 -13.90 -23.22 -5.76
N ASP A 375 -14.89 -23.86 -5.13
CA ASP A 375 -15.87 -23.20 -4.26
C ASP A 375 -16.67 -22.07 -4.95
N ASN A 376 -17.11 -22.30 -6.19
CA ASN A 376 -18.02 -21.40 -6.92
C ASN A 376 -19.38 -22.11 -7.11
N PRO A 377 -20.32 -22.01 -6.14
CA PRO A 377 -21.51 -22.86 -6.06
C PRO A 377 -22.53 -22.66 -7.20
N GLU A 378 -22.51 -21.50 -7.87
CA GLU A 378 -23.39 -21.18 -8.99
C GLU A 378 -22.82 -21.61 -10.35
N LEU A 379 -21.58 -22.11 -10.40
CA LEU A 379 -21.00 -22.71 -11.60
C LEU A 379 -21.46 -24.16 -11.75
N ASP A 380 -22.00 -24.49 -12.92
CA ASP A 380 -22.37 -25.84 -13.28
C ASP A 380 -21.59 -26.33 -14.51
N ALA A 381 -21.81 -27.60 -14.89
CA ALA A 381 -21.10 -28.20 -16.01
C ALA A 381 -21.43 -27.54 -17.36
N GLU A 382 -22.65 -26.99 -17.53
CA GLU A 382 -23.08 -26.34 -18.76
C GLU A 382 -22.42 -24.97 -18.91
N THR A 383 -22.36 -24.18 -17.84
CA THR A 383 -21.72 -22.86 -17.84
C THR A 383 -20.19 -22.93 -17.88
N LEU A 384 -19.60 -24.03 -17.39
CA LEU A 384 -18.15 -24.29 -17.47
C LEU A 384 -17.69 -24.85 -18.83
N ALA A 385 -18.54 -25.59 -19.55
CA ALA A 385 -18.14 -26.29 -20.78
C ALA A 385 -17.47 -25.39 -21.85
N PRO A 386 -17.99 -24.17 -22.15
CA PRO A 386 -17.35 -23.28 -23.12
C PRO A 386 -15.95 -22.82 -22.70
N PHE A 387 -15.71 -22.71 -21.39
CA PHE A 387 -14.41 -22.35 -20.84
C PHE A 387 -13.45 -23.55 -20.85
N ALA A 388 -13.91 -24.72 -20.41
CA ALA A 388 -13.11 -25.94 -20.38
C ALA A 388 -12.55 -26.33 -21.76
N ALA A 389 -13.28 -26.00 -22.84
CA ALA A 389 -12.81 -26.18 -24.22
C ALA A 389 -11.56 -25.34 -24.59
N LYS A 390 -11.17 -24.36 -23.77
CA LYS A 390 -10.07 -23.41 -24.03
C LYS A 390 -8.83 -23.59 -23.14
N VAL A 391 -8.87 -24.49 -22.15
CA VAL A 391 -7.79 -24.69 -21.17
C VAL A 391 -6.86 -25.81 -21.63
N TYR A 392 -5.57 -25.72 -21.28
CA TYR A 392 -4.57 -26.77 -21.44
C TYR A 392 -3.90 -27.09 -20.09
N PRO A 393 -3.76 -28.37 -19.68
CA PRO A 393 -4.48 -29.50 -20.26
C PRO A 393 -6.00 -29.25 -20.14
N ALA A 394 -6.80 -29.89 -21.01
CA ALA A 394 -8.25 -29.66 -21.17
C ALA A 394 -9.12 -30.04 -19.95
N ALA A 395 -8.52 -30.09 -18.76
CA ALA A 395 -9.11 -30.50 -17.50
C ALA A 395 -8.79 -29.43 -16.44
N PRO A 396 -9.55 -28.33 -16.39
CA PRO A 396 -9.49 -27.44 -15.24
C PRO A 396 -9.81 -28.23 -13.98
N CYS A 397 -9.17 -27.86 -12.87
CA CYS A 397 -9.55 -28.39 -11.58
C CYS A 397 -10.85 -27.75 -11.12
N VAL A 398 -11.85 -28.57 -10.79
CA VAL A 398 -13.16 -28.09 -10.31
C VAL A 398 -13.55 -28.89 -9.08
N GLY A 399 -13.88 -28.21 -7.99
CA GLY A 399 -14.27 -28.89 -6.76
C GLY A 399 -14.84 -27.96 -5.69
N ALA A 400 -15.42 -28.58 -4.67
CA ALA A 400 -15.80 -27.93 -3.42
C ALA A 400 -14.83 -28.45 -2.34
N GLN A 401 -13.78 -27.69 -2.00
CA GLN A 401 -12.79 -28.15 -1.00
C GLN A 401 -12.35 -27.04 -0.07
N ALA A 402 -12.49 -27.32 1.22
CA ALA A 402 -11.82 -26.56 2.26
C ALA A 402 -10.30 -26.55 2.03
N GLY A 403 -9.74 -25.37 1.74
CA GLY A 403 -8.29 -25.14 1.67
C GLY A 403 -7.65 -25.11 0.27
N CYS A 404 -8.38 -24.70 -0.78
CA CYS A 404 -7.87 -24.64 -2.18
C CYS A 404 -7.36 -25.98 -2.74
N GLY A 405 -7.72 -27.10 -2.13
CA GLY A 405 -7.31 -28.42 -2.59
C GLY A 405 -7.96 -28.76 -3.92
N CYS A 406 -7.13 -29.00 -4.93
CA CYS A 406 -7.58 -29.54 -6.20
C CYS A 406 -7.48 -31.08 -6.17
N LEU A 407 -8.57 -31.81 -5.93
CA LEU A 407 -8.58 -33.29 -6.01
C LEU A 407 -9.48 -33.88 -7.10
N THR A 408 -10.24 -33.06 -7.84
CA THR A 408 -11.18 -33.54 -8.87
C THR A 408 -11.07 -32.73 -10.15
N ALA A 409 -10.97 -33.42 -11.29
CA ALA A 409 -11.05 -32.81 -12.61
C ALA A 409 -12.52 -32.60 -13.01
N ALA A 410 -12.83 -31.52 -13.75
CA ALA A 410 -14.19 -31.10 -14.15
C ALA A 410 -15.02 -32.18 -14.90
N PRO A 411 -16.14 -32.71 -14.38
CA PRO A 411 -16.85 -33.84 -14.98
C PRO A 411 -17.33 -33.56 -16.42
N GLY A 412 -16.96 -34.43 -17.38
CA GLY A 412 -17.52 -34.45 -18.74
C GLY A 412 -16.57 -34.19 -19.92
N ALA A 413 -15.25 -34.09 -19.71
CA ALA A 413 -14.31 -33.93 -20.83
C ALA A 413 -14.22 -35.22 -21.69
N PRO A 414 -14.12 -35.11 -23.03
CA PRO A 414 -14.07 -36.27 -23.93
C PRO A 414 -12.79 -37.07 -23.68
N GLY A 415 -12.94 -38.20 -22.99
CA GLY A 415 -11.84 -39.07 -22.59
C GLY A 415 -11.99 -39.74 -21.22
N TRP A 416 -13.11 -39.53 -20.51
CA TRP A 416 -13.27 -40.03 -19.13
C TRP A 416 -14.34 -41.12 -19.05
N ALA A 417 -13.90 -42.36 -18.84
CA ALA A 417 -14.72 -43.52 -18.46
C ALA A 417 -14.23 -44.05 -17.10
#